data_AF-A0A3M5EEG1-F1
#
_entry.id   AF-A0A3M5EEG1-F1
#
_cell.length_a   1.000
_cell.length_b   1.000
_cell.length_c   1.000
_cell.angle_alpha   90.00
_cell.angle_beta   90.00
_cell.angle_gamma   90.00
#
_symmetry.space_group_name_H-M   'P 1'
#
loop_
_entity.id
_entity.type
_entity.pdbx_description
1 polymer ?
#
loop_
_entity_poly.entity_id
_entity_poly.type
_entity_poly.pdbx_seq_one_letter_code
_entity_poly.pdbx_strand_id
1 'polypeptide(L)'
;MLLDVPPAREALEGLAARLGGRAVALDICAADAGQQLVDALPEGVDIVVHNAGITRDKTLAKMSSDFWNSVINVNLNAPQVLTQA
;
A
#
# COMPACT_ATOMS: atom_id res chain seq x y z
N MET A 1 4.03 -12.22 3.48
CA MET A 1 2.84 -11.43 3.89
C MET A 1 2.26 -10.78 2.64
N LEU A 2 0.94 -10.64 2.57
CA LEU A 2 0.24 -9.94 1.51
C LEU A 2 -0.50 -8.76 2.12
N LEU A 3 -0.45 -7.61 1.45
CA LEU A 3 -1.03 -6.36 1.91
C LEU A 3 -1.91 -5.76 0.82
N ASP A 4 -3.10 -5.32 1.20
CA ASP A 4 -3.99 -4.54 0.34
C ASP A 4 -4.93 -3.69 1.20
N VAL A 5 -5.70 -2.78 0.58
CA VAL A 5 -6.65 -1.91 1.27
C VAL A 5 -7.77 -2.69 1.96
N PRO A 6 -8.38 -2.18 3.06
CA PRO A 6 -9.48 -2.85 3.76
C PRO A 6 -10.65 -3.34 2.89
N PRO A 7 -11.09 -2.61 1.84
CA PRO A 7 -12.12 -3.10 0.93
C PRO A 7 -11.76 -4.38 0.17
N ALA A 8 -10.47 -4.69 -0.01
CA ALA A 8 -9.98 -5.88 -0.72
C ALA A 8 -9.76 -7.09 0.21
N ARG A 9 -10.12 -6.99 1.51
CA ARG A 9 -9.79 -7.99 2.54
C ARG A 9 -10.16 -9.42 2.17
N GLU A 10 -11.37 -9.66 1.66
CA GLU A 10 -11.82 -11.02 1.33
C GLU A 10 -10.94 -11.67 0.26
N ALA A 11 -10.66 -10.94 -0.83
CA ALA A 11 -9.78 -11.41 -1.90
C ALA A 11 -8.34 -11.62 -1.40
N LEU A 12 -7.85 -10.71 -0.56
CA LEU A 12 -6.53 -10.77 0.05
C LEU A 12 -6.37 -12.00 0.95
N GLU A 13 -7.33 -12.27 1.83
CA GLU A 13 -7.35 -13.43 2.72
C GLU A 13 -7.41 -14.74 1.94
N GLY A 14 -8.25 -14.82 0.89
CA GLY A 14 -8.32 -15.98 0.01
C GLY A 14 -7.01 -16.26 -0.70
N LEU A 15 -6.33 -15.22 -1.20
CA LEU A 15 -5.02 -15.37 -1.83
C LEU A 15 -3.94 -15.78 -0.82
N ALA A 16 -3.93 -15.17 0.36
CA ALA A 16 -2.99 -15.50 1.41
C ALA A 16 -3.12 -16.97 1.84
N ALA A 17 -4.35 -17.47 2.04
CA ALA A 17 -4.61 -18.87 2.36
C ALA A 17 -4.08 -19.82 1.27
N ARG A 18 -4.31 -19.49 -0.01
CA ARG A 18 -3.81 -20.29 -1.15
C ARG A 18 -2.29 -20.36 -1.21
N LEU A 19 -1.60 -19.30 -0.78
CA LEU A 19 -0.14 -19.19 -0.81
C LEU A 19 0.52 -19.62 0.51
N GLY A 20 -0.25 -19.99 1.53
CA GLY A 20 0.27 -20.24 2.89
C GLY A 20 0.86 -18.99 3.54
N GLY A 21 0.41 -17.80 3.14
CA GLY A 21 0.86 -16.51 3.65
C GLY A 21 -0.12 -15.89 4.66
N ARG A 22 0.29 -14.75 5.23
CA ARG A 22 -0.53 -13.90 6.10
C ARG A 22 -1.04 -12.69 5.33
N ALA A 23 -2.32 -12.34 5.52
CA ALA A 23 -2.95 -11.13 5.00
C ALA A 23 -2.91 -9.99 6.02
N VAL A 24 -2.67 -8.76 5.56
CA VAL A 24 -2.78 -7.51 6.34
C VAL A 24 -3.56 -6.50 5.51
N ALA A 25 -4.74 -6.10 6.01
CA ALA A 25 -5.57 -5.14 5.30
C ALA A 25 -5.29 -3.72 5.83
N LEU A 26 -4.59 -2.90 5.05
CA LEU A 26 -4.00 -1.62 5.46
C LEU A 26 -3.99 -0.61 4.30
N ASP A 27 -4.28 0.66 4.58
CA ASP A 27 -4.06 1.76 3.64
C ASP A 27 -2.62 2.27 3.77
N ILE A 28 -1.81 2.08 2.72
CA ILE A 28 -0.39 2.47 2.70
C ILE A 28 -0.17 3.99 2.74
N CYS A 29 -1.21 4.79 2.49
CA CYS A 29 -1.16 6.25 2.58
C CYS A 29 -1.62 6.78 3.94
N ALA A 30 -2.07 5.92 4.87
CA ALA A 30 -2.44 6.35 6.21
C ALA A 30 -1.24 6.95 6.95
N ALA A 31 -1.48 7.95 7.80
CA ALA A 31 -0.42 8.64 8.53
C ALA A 31 0.39 7.71 9.45
N ASP A 32 -0.22 6.63 9.90
CA ASP A 32 0.34 5.59 10.76
C ASP A 32 0.65 4.27 10.02
N ALA A 33 0.62 4.27 8.68
CA ALA A 33 0.84 3.07 7.87
C ALA A 33 2.18 2.37 8.16
N GLY A 34 3.25 3.15 8.36
CA GLY A 34 4.56 2.61 8.73
C GLY A 34 4.54 1.87 10.07
N GLN A 35 3.92 2.46 11.09
CA GLN A 35 3.82 1.83 12.41
C GLN A 35 2.95 0.57 12.36
N GLN A 36 1.78 0.65 11.70
CA GLN A 36 0.92 -0.53 11.53
C GLN A 36 1.62 -1.66 10.78
N LEU A 37 2.47 -1.34 9.79
CA LEU A 37 3.27 -2.32 9.05
C LEU A 37 4.31 -2.98 9.96
N VAL A 38 5.06 -2.19 10.75
CA VAL A 38 6.04 -2.68 11.73
C VAL A 38 5.38 -3.58 12.78
N ASP A 39 4.23 -3.17 13.32
CA ASP A 39 3.47 -3.95 14.31
C ASP A 39 2.99 -5.30 13.75
N ALA A 40 2.71 -5.35 12.44
CA ALA A 40 2.34 -6.58 11.74
C ALA A 40 3.53 -7.51 11.45
N LEU A 41 4.77 -7.01 11.56
CA LEU A 41 6.03 -7.66 11.19
C LEU A 41 7.04 -7.65 12.36
N PRO A 42 6.72 -8.28 13.51
CA PRO A 42 7.58 -8.23 14.70
C PRO A 42 8.96 -8.90 14.48
N GLU A 43 9.07 -9.80 13.51
CA GLU A 43 10.31 -10.48 13.14
C GLU A 43 11.08 -9.74 12.03
N GLY A 44 10.56 -8.62 11.53
CA GLY A 44 11.07 -7.90 10.37
C GLY A 44 10.70 -8.56 9.04
N VAL A 45 11.31 -8.05 7.97
CA VAL A 45 11.16 -8.56 6.59
C VAL A 45 12.48 -8.48 5.85
N ASP A 46 12.77 -9.48 5.03
CA ASP A 46 13.94 -9.47 4.14
C ASP A 46 13.68 -8.68 2.85
N ILE A 47 12.43 -8.70 2.37
CA ILE A 47 12.03 -8.14 1.07
C ILE A 47 10.71 -7.39 1.23
N VAL A 48 10.70 -6.15 0.75
CA VAL A 48 9.50 -5.33 0.57
C VAL A 48 9.33 -5.05 -0.91
N VAL A 49 8.12 -5.27 -1.44
CA VAL A 49 7.78 -4.99 -2.84
C VAL A 49 6.70 -3.91 -2.87
N HIS A 50 7.08 -2.69 -3.26
CA HIS A 50 6.16 -1.56 -3.48
C HIS A 50 5.40 -1.72 -4.79
N ASN A 51 4.46 -2.67 -4.81
CA ASN A 51 3.64 -2.99 -5.99
C ASN A 51 2.35 -2.15 -6.08
N ALA A 52 1.83 -1.69 -4.95
CA ALA A 52 0.61 -0.89 -4.92
C ALA A 52 0.80 0.39 -5.75
N GLY A 53 -0.17 0.68 -6.61
CA GLY A 53 -0.11 1.82 -7.51
C GLY A 53 -1.45 2.11 -8.15
N ILE A 54 -1.70 3.39 -8.42
CA ILE A 54 -2.89 3.85 -9.14
C ILE A 54 -2.52 4.70 -10.35
N THR A 55 -3.47 4.84 -11.27
CA THR A 55 -3.42 5.78 -12.38
C THR A 55 -4.61 6.74 -12.33
N ARG A 56 -4.38 7.99 -12.76
CA ARG A 56 -5.38 9.07 -12.88
C ARG A 56 -5.08 9.87 -14.14
N ASP A 57 -5.26 9.22 -15.27
CA ASP A 57 -4.78 9.73 -16.55
C ASP A 57 -5.56 10.95 -17.02
N LYS A 58 -4.85 12.08 -17.13
CA LYS A 58 -5.31 13.35 -17.72
C LYS A 58 -4.13 14.06 -18.36
N THR A 59 -4.39 14.87 -19.38
CA THR A 59 -3.44 15.91 -19.78
C THR A 59 -3.21 16.84 -18.60
N LEU A 60 -1.99 17.37 -18.43
CA LEU A 60 -1.67 18.28 -17.31
C LEU A 60 -2.67 19.45 -17.20
N ALA A 61 -3.07 20.05 -18.32
CA ALA A 61 -4.05 21.14 -18.35
C ALA A 61 -5.46 20.77 -17.83
N LYS A 62 -5.79 19.48 -17.73
CA LYS A 62 -7.07 18.95 -17.25
C LYS A 62 -6.93 18.18 -15.93
N MET A 63 -5.75 18.19 -15.33
CA MET A 63 -5.50 17.43 -14.11
C MET A 63 -5.87 18.26 -12.89
N SER A 64 -6.75 17.73 -12.04
CA SER A 64 -7.03 18.35 -10.74
C SER A 64 -5.87 18.09 -9.77
N SER A 65 -5.74 18.98 -8.78
CA SER A 65 -4.80 18.80 -7.66
C SER A 65 -5.00 17.45 -6.96
N ASP A 66 -6.24 17.02 -6.78
CA ASP A 66 -6.55 15.79 -6.05
C ASP A 66 -6.10 14.55 -6.84
N PHE A 67 -6.23 14.58 -8.16
CA PHE A 67 -5.75 13.49 -9.02
C PHE A 67 -4.23 13.42 -9.02
N TRP A 68 -3.56 14.58 -9.15
CA TRP A 68 -2.12 14.66 -9.02
C TRP A 68 -1.65 14.13 -7.66
N ASN A 69 -2.20 14.67 -6.56
CA ASN A 69 -1.82 14.32 -5.20
C ASN A 69 -2.08 12.85 -4.88
N SER A 70 -3.19 12.27 -5.35
CA SER A 70 -3.48 10.85 -5.10
C SER A 70 -2.44 9.93 -5.74
N VAL A 71 -2.03 10.20 -6.99
CA VAL A 71 -1.00 9.40 -7.67
C VAL A 71 0.35 9.55 -6.97
N ILE A 72 0.76 10.78 -6.62
CA ILE A 72 2.02 11.01 -5.90
C ILE A 72 2.00 10.35 -4.51
N ASN A 73 0.87 10.43 -3.80
CA ASN A 73 0.75 9.84 -2.47
C ASN A 73 0.86 8.31 -2.49
N VAL A 74 0.16 7.64 -3.41
CA VAL A 74 0.18 6.17 -3.50
C VAL A 74 1.48 5.65 -4.10
N ASN A 75 1.92 6.24 -5.22
CA ASN A 75 2.99 5.63 -6.04
C ASN A 75 4.40 6.09 -5.65
N LEU A 76 4.54 7.12 -4.80
CA LEU A 76 5.84 7.66 -4.40
C LEU A 76 5.96 7.90 -2.89
N ASN A 77 5.09 8.72 -2.31
CA ASN A 77 5.23 9.10 -0.89
C ASN A 77 5.05 7.89 0.03
N ALA A 78 4.04 7.04 -0.22
CA ALA A 78 3.83 5.83 0.57
C ALA A 78 5.06 4.88 0.51
N PRO A 79 5.59 4.51 -0.68
CA PRO A 79 6.84 3.75 -0.76
C PRO A 79 8.01 4.37 0.00
N GLN A 80 8.19 5.69 -0.07
CA GLN A 80 9.24 6.39 0.67
C GLN A 80 9.04 6.25 2.19
N VAL A 81 7.84 6.56 2.69
CA VAL A 81 7.51 6.51 4.14
C VAL A 81 7.67 5.10 4.68
N LEU A 82 7.12 4.10 3.98
CA LEU A 82 7.20 2.70 4.41
C LEU A 82 8.63 2.13 4.40
N THR A 83 9.52 2.66 3.57
CA THR A 83 10.93 2.25 3.54
C THR A 83 11.74 2.88 4.69
N GLN A 84 11.28 4.00 5.24
CA GLN A 84 11.93 4.73 6.33
C GLN A 84 11.44 4.33 7.72
N ALA A 85 10.33 3.59 7.80
CA ALA A 85 9.77 3.03 9.03
C ALA A 85 10.64 1.88 9.56
#